data_AF-A0A9E5EMQ4-F1
#
_entry.id   AF-A0A9E5EMQ4-F1
#
_cell.length_a   1.000
_cell.length_b   1.000
_cell.length_c   1.000
_cell.angle_alpha   90.00
_cell.angle_beta   90.00
_cell.angle_gamma   90.00
#
_symmetry.space_group_name_H-M   'P 1'
#
loop_
_entity.id
_entity.type
_entity.pdbx_description
1 polymer ?
#
loop_
_entity_poly.entity_id
_entity_poly.type
_entity_poly.pdbx_seq_one_letter_code
_entity_poly.pdbx_strand_id
1 'polypeptide(L)'
;MRFPLVFTSVFFFFMASVTYLLELKSAEAAPEQTALQKADIEKIIHDYLLSKPEVLKEAIDELDKRQKLAENTTRQKAVSDNQEKLFRSPHQAVVGNPNGDVTLVEFFDYNCGYCKRALASVAKLIETDPKLRVVLKDFAILGSDSQETAQVATAARMQLSPQKFWEFHQKLLSVKGHIAKAQALAVAKEVGADMGRLEEDLKKPETTAALQEVSMLAEALHFDGTPAWVVGQEAIVGGLPYAELKAKLDNIRKCGKSEC
;
A
#
# COMPACT_ATOMS: atom_id res chain seq x y z
N MET A 1 -17.11 73.51 -2.00
CA MET A 1 -17.18 74.90 -2.47
C MET A 1 -15.76 75.45 -2.60
N ARG A 2 -15.46 76.04 -3.76
CA ARG A 2 -14.49 77.13 -4.01
C ARG A 2 -12.97 76.90 -3.77
N PHE A 3 -12.26 76.80 -4.90
CA PHE A 3 -10.99 77.50 -5.20
C PHE A 3 -10.95 78.94 -4.63
N PRO A 4 -9.77 79.52 -4.32
CA PRO A 4 -9.04 80.31 -5.33
C PRO A 4 -7.49 80.36 -5.19
N LEU A 5 -6.76 80.39 -6.31
CA LEU A 5 -6.06 81.52 -6.98
C LEU A 5 -4.84 82.10 -6.24
N VAL A 6 -3.61 82.00 -6.76
CA VAL A 6 -2.90 82.77 -7.84
C VAL A 6 -2.18 84.02 -7.30
N PHE A 7 -1.02 84.30 -7.91
CA PHE A 7 -0.26 85.58 -8.06
C PHE A 7 1.13 85.55 -7.39
N THR A 8 2.23 85.26 -8.11
CA THR A 8 3.03 86.10 -9.04
C THR A 8 3.65 87.37 -8.43
N SER A 9 4.98 87.46 -8.37
CA SER A 9 5.79 88.54 -8.99
C SER A 9 7.26 88.46 -8.56
N VAL A 10 8.19 88.34 -9.51
CA VAL A 10 9.10 89.39 -10.03
C VAL A 10 10.20 89.80 -9.02
N PHE A 11 11.47 89.51 -9.32
CA PHE A 11 12.47 90.57 -9.59
C PHE A 11 13.84 90.01 -10.06
N PHE A 12 14.34 90.66 -11.10
CA PHE A 12 15.62 90.50 -11.78
C PHE A 12 16.66 91.42 -11.11
N PHE A 13 17.86 90.97 -10.73
CA PHE A 13 19.09 91.78 -10.60
C PHE A 13 20.29 90.80 -10.44
N PHE A 14 21.12 90.57 -11.46
CA PHE A 14 22.32 91.32 -11.87
C PHE A 14 23.62 90.74 -11.28
N MET A 15 24.59 90.56 -12.18
CA MET A 15 26.05 90.61 -11.99
C MET A 15 26.87 89.33 -11.70
N ALA A 16 27.79 89.12 -12.65
CA ALA A 16 29.20 88.76 -12.48
C ALA A 16 29.56 87.27 -12.26
N SER A 17 30.01 86.71 -13.37
CA SER A 17 30.88 85.54 -13.56
C SER A 17 32.00 85.38 -12.54
N VAL A 18 32.08 84.19 -11.92
CA VAL A 18 33.35 83.52 -11.58
C VAL A 18 33.16 82.01 -11.79
N THR A 19 33.93 81.45 -12.69
CA THR A 19 34.02 80.02 -12.99
C THR A 19 34.55 79.24 -11.79
N TYR A 20 33.77 78.28 -11.28
CA TYR A 20 34.25 77.23 -10.39
C TYR A 20 33.90 75.87 -11.01
N LEU A 21 34.92 75.04 -11.23
CA LEU A 21 34.79 73.65 -11.65
C LEU A 21 33.92 72.90 -10.63
N LEU A 22 32.74 72.44 -11.04
CA LEU A 22 31.98 71.45 -10.29
C LEU A 22 32.47 70.07 -10.74
N GLU A 23 33.27 69.41 -9.92
CA GLU A 23 33.41 67.96 -9.98
C GLU A 23 32.03 67.34 -9.72
N LEU A 24 31.43 66.78 -10.77
CA LEU A 24 30.32 65.84 -10.64
C LEU A 24 30.85 64.61 -9.89
N LYS A 25 30.65 64.58 -8.57
CA LYS A 25 30.64 63.33 -7.82
C LYS A 25 29.58 62.43 -8.44
N SER A 26 30.05 61.49 -9.26
CA SER A 26 29.25 60.37 -9.74
C SER A 26 28.67 59.67 -8.51
N ALA A 27 27.35 59.53 -8.46
CA ALA A 27 26.70 58.62 -7.55
C ALA A 27 27.18 57.21 -7.89
N GLU A 28 28.07 56.70 -7.06
CA GLU A 28 28.62 55.35 -7.16
C GLU A 28 27.46 54.38 -6.93
N ALA A 29 27.03 53.72 -8.00
CA ALA A 29 26.05 52.66 -7.95
C ALA A 29 26.57 51.56 -7.03
N ALA A 30 25.71 51.09 -6.11
CA ALA A 30 25.97 49.92 -5.28
C ALA A 30 26.38 48.71 -6.16
N PRO A 31 27.29 47.84 -5.68
CA PRO A 31 27.81 46.75 -6.49
C PRO A 31 26.68 45.81 -6.92
N GLU A 32 26.53 45.73 -8.23
CA GLU A 32 25.69 44.81 -8.96
C GLU A 32 26.08 43.37 -8.56
N GLN A 33 25.12 42.58 -8.08
CA GLN A 33 25.31 41.16 -7.84
C GLN A 33 25.79 40.51 -9.15
N THR A 34 27.06 40.12 -9.23
CA THR A 34 27.58 39.34 -10.36
C THR A 34 26.71 38.10 -10.52
N ALA A 35 25.87 38.09 -11.56
CA ALA A 35 25.02 36.97 -11.88
C ALA A 35 25.92 35.77 -12.16
N LEU A 36 25.84 34.74 -11.30
CA LEU A 36 26.55 33.49 -11.51
C LEU A 36 26.18 32.94 -12.88
N GLN A 37 27.20 32.65 -13.71
CA GLN A 37 26.95 32.09 -15.03
C GLN A 37 26.58 30.61 -14.86
N LYS A 38 25.77 30.09 -15.79
CA LYS A 38 25.30 28.69 -15.77
C LYS A 38 26.45 27.69 -15.60
N ALA A 39 27.58 27.93 -16.26
CA ALA A 39 28.76 27.06 -16.19
C ALA A 39 29.38 27.01 -14.78
N ASP A 40 29.37 28.13 -14.06
CA ASP A 40 29.88 28.19 -12.68
C ASP A 40 28.99 27.37 -11.75
N ILE A 41 27.67 27.46 -11.93
CA ILE A 41 26.68 26.70 -11.15
C ILE A 41 26.81 25.19 -11.42
N GLU A 42 26.91 24.78 -12.70
CA GLU A 42 27.09 23.37 -13.08
C GLU A 42 28.36 22.78 -12.45
N LYS A 43 29.48 23.53 -12.50
CA LYS A 43 30.74 23.10 -11.88
C LYS A 43 30.65 23.01 -10.36
N ILE A 44 30.04 24.01 -9.70
CA ILE A 44 29.84 23.99 -8.23
C ILE A 44 29.01 22.78 -7.82
N ILE A 45 27.90 22.49 -8.53
CA ILE A 45 27.04 21.34 -8.23
C ILE A 45 27.81 20.03 -8.43
N HIS A 46 28.54 19.90 -9.54
CA HIS A 46 29.36 18.73 -9.82
C HIS A 46 30.40 18.47 -8.72
N ASP A 47 31.19 19.49 -8.37
CA ASP A 47 32.25 19.37 -7.37
C ASP A 47 31.66 19.13 -5.96
N TYR A 48 30.50 19.71 -5.67
CA TYR A 48 29.77 19.46 -4.42
C TYR A 48 29.26 18.02 -4.32
N LEU A 49 28.62 17.49 -5.36
CA LEU A 49 28.12 16.11 -5.36
C LEU A 49 29.27 15.08 -5.31
N LEU A 50 30.42 15.35 -5.94
CA LEU A 50 31.59 14.48 -5.85
C LEU A 50 32.30 14.54 -4.49
N SER A 51 32.34 15.71 -3.86
CA SER A 51 32.92 15.86 -2.52
C SER A 51 31.98 15.39 -1.41
N LYS A 52 30.67 15.26 -1.70
CA LYS A 52 29.62 14.81 -0.76
C LYS A 52 28.58 13.90 -1.43
N PRO A 53 28.95 12.70 -1.88
CA PRO A 53 28.02 11.77 -2.54
C PRO A 53 26.86 11.33 -1.62
N GLU A 54 27.01 11.45 -0.31
CA GLU A 54 25.97 11.13 0.69
C GLU A 54 24.70 11.96 0.49
N VAL A 55 24.83 13.19 0.00
CA VAL A 55 23.67 14.08 -0.24
C VAL A 55 22.72 13.46 -1.27
N LEU A 56 23.24 12.79 -2.29
CA LEU A 56 22.42 12.10 -3.28
C LEU A 56 21.70 10.90 -2.66
N LYS A 57 22.40 10.12 -1.82
CA LYS A 57 21.81 8.99 -1.09
C LYS A 57 20.69 9.46 -0.15
N GLU A 58 20.94 10.49 0.65
CA GLU A 58 19.95 11.05 1.57
C GLU A 58 18.71 11.60 0.83
N ALA A 59 18.91 12.25 -0.31
CA ALA A 59 17.82 12.72 -1.16
C ALA A 59 16.97 11.56 -1.71
N ILE A 60 17.60 10.47 -2.13
CA ILE A 60 16.90 9.24 -2.58
C ILE A 60 16.15 8.60 -1.41
N ASP A 61 16.80 8.42 -0.25
CA ASP A 61 16.19 7.81 0.94
C ASP A 61 14.97 8.61 1.42
N GLU A 62 15.04 9.94 1.41
CA GLU A 62 13.92 10.82 1.76
C GLU A 62 12.80 10.78 0.70
N LEU A 63 13.13 10.69 -0.59
CA LEU A 63 12.13 10.51 -1.65
C LEU A 63 11.39 9.18 -1.50
N ASP A 64 12.12 8.08 -1.31
CA ASP A 64 11.56 6.75 -1.08
C ASP A 64 10.64 6.73 0.14
N LYS A 65 11.06 7.38 1.24
CA LYS A 65 10.24 7.51 2.44
C LYS A 65 8.93 8.25 2.17
N ARG A 66 8.97 9.37 1.44
CA ARG A 66 7.76 10.14 1.08
C ARG A 66 6.83 9.34 0.18
N GLN A 67 7.39 8.62 -0.80
CA GLN A 67 6.63 7.74 -1.68
C GLN A 67 5.95 6.63 -0.89
N LYS A 68 6.69 5.92 -0.03
CA LYS A 68 6.12 4.88 0.85
C LYS A 68 5.01 5.41 1.76
N LEU A 69 5.16 6.61 2.32
CA LEU A 69 4.11 7.22 3.15
C LEU A 69 2.86 7.54 2.32
N ALA A 70 3.03 8.10 1.12
CA ALA A 70 1.92 8.40 0.20
C ALA A 70 1.21 7.12 -0.27
N GLU A 71 1.96 6.07 -0.60
CA GLU A 71 1.44 4.74 -0.94
C GLU A 71 0.68 4.13 0.24
N ASN A 72 1.26 4.15 1.44
CA ASN A 72 0.61 3.62 2.65
C ASN A 72 -0.67 4.38 2.97
N THR A 73 -0.70 5.70 2.80
CA THR A 73 -1.92 6.50 2.98
C THR A 73 -2.98 6.12 1.95
N THR A 74 -2.59 5.92 0.70
CA THR A 74 -3.48 5.46 -0.38
C THR A 74 -4.04 4.06 -0.08
N ARG A 75 -3.18 3.11 0.32
CA ARG A 75 -3.61 1.75 0.69
C ARG A 75 -4.52 1.76 1.94
N GLN A 76 -4.20 2.55 2.97
CA GLN A 76 -5.06 2.70 4.15
C GLN A 76 -6.45 3.21 3.76
N LYS A 77 -6.52 4.21 2.87
CA LYS A 77 -7.79 4.67 2.32
C LYS A 77 -8.51 3.54 1.58
N ALA A 78 -7.83 2.78 0.73
CA ALA A 78 -8.43 1.65 0.03
C ALA A 78 -8.94 0.55 0.99
N VAL A 79 -8.23 0.27 2.09
CA VAL A 79 -8.71 -0.62 3.16
C VAL A 79 -9.99 -0.05 3.78
N SER A 80 -10.01 1.24 4.10
CA SER A 80 -11.18 1.93 4.67
C SER A 80 -12.38 1.88 3.72
N ASP A 81 -12.18 2.12 2.43
CA ASP A 81 -13.25 2.14 1.42
C ASP A 81 -13.80 0.72 1.15
N ASN A 82 -13.05 -0.33 1.48
CA ASN A 82 -13.39 -1.73 1.21
C ASN A 82 -13.59 -2.58 2.47
N GLN A 83 -13.79 -1.98 3.66
CA GLN A 83 -13.87 -2.72 4.92
C GLN A 83 -14.88 -3.88 4.90
N GLU A 84 -16.08 -3.65 4.39
CA GLU A 84 -17.11 -4.69 4.33
C GLU A 84 -16.66 -5.89 3.50
N LYS A 85 -16.12 -5.65 2.31
CA LYS A 85 -15.62 -6.72 1.44
C LYS A 85 -14.39 -7.41 2.01
N LEU A 86 -13.49 -6.68 2.66
CA LEU A 86 -12.28 -7.23 3.26
C LEU A 86 -12.61 -8.12 4.45
N PHE A 87 -13.40 -7.62 5.40
CA PHE A 87 -13.58 -8.27 6.68
C PHE A 87 -14.86 -9.10 6.79
N ARG A 88 -15.93 -8.77 6.04
CA ARG A 88 -17.28 -9.32 6.26
C ARG A 88 -17.93 -9.92 5.01
N SER A 89 -17.23 -10.01 3.89
CA SER A 89 -17.79 -10.60 2.66
C SER A 89 -18.32 -12.03 2.90
N PRO A 90 -19.57 -12.32 2.52
CA PRO A 90 -20.14 -13.67 2.61
C PRO A 90 -19.53 -14.64 1.59
N HIS A 91 -18.77 -14.14 0.62
CA HIS A 91 -18.17 -14.93 -0.45
C HIS A 91 -16.80 -15.53 -0.06
N GLN A 92 -16.29 -15.21 1.13
CA GLN A 92 -14.92 -15.49 1.52
C GLN A 92 -14.89 -16.41 2.74
N ALA A 93 -13.86 -17.24 2.86
CA ALA A 93 -13.79 -18.20 3.95
C ALA A 93 -13.33 -17.52 5.24
N VAL A 94 -13.96 -17.90 6.35
CA VAL A 94 -13.57 -17.48 7.69
C VAL A 94 -13.12 -18.72 8.46
N VAL A 95 -11.91 -18.68 9.00
CA VAL A 95 -11.32 -19.75 9.82
C VAL A 95 -10.83 -19.17 11.17
N GLY A 96 -10.35 -20.04 12.05
CA GLY A 96 -10.10 -19.67 13.45
C GLY A 96 -11.40 -19.46 14.21
N ASN A 97 -11.52 -18.35 14.94
CA ASN A 97 -12.74 -17.97 15.65
C ASN A 97 -13.55 -16.94 14.81
N PRO A 98 -14.73 -17.32 14.26
CA PRO A 98 -15.56 -16.39 13.51
C PRO A 98 -16.05 -15.17 14.31
N ASN A 99 -16.03 -15.25 15.64
CA ASN A 99 -16.38 -14.19 16.58
C ASN A 99 -15.14 -13.58 17.27
N GLY A 100 -13.97 -13.72 16.66
CA GLY A 100 -12.72 -13.19 17.18
C GLY A 100 -12.72 -11.67 17.36
N ASP A 101 -11.90 -11.18 18.29
CA ASP A 101 -11.79 -9.74 18.62
C ASP A 101 -10.84 -8.98 17.69
N VAL A 102 -10.02 -9.70 16.94
CA VAL A 102 -9.12 -9.18 15.91
C VAL A 102 -9.23 -10.05 14.66
N THR A 103 -9.14 -9.43 13.47
CA THR A 103 -9.16 -10.14 12.19
C THR A 103 -7.83 -9.99 11.46
N LEU A 104 -7.28 -11.10 11.00
CA LEU A 104 -6.26 -11.17 9.97
C LEU A 104 -6.91 -11.49 8.63
N VAL A 105 -6.65 -10.70 7.59
CA VAL A 105 -7.02 -11.05 6.22
C VAL A 105 -5.78 -11.50 5.48
N GLU A 106 -5.83 -12.65 4.83
CA GLU A 106 -4.75 -13.19 4.00
C GLU A 106 -5.22 -13.32 2.54
N PHE A 107 -4.47 -12.72 1.64
CA PHE A 107 -4.54 -12.94 0.19
C PHE A 107 -3.47 -13.95 -0.18
N PHE A 108 -3.88 -15.11 -0.72
CA PHE A 108 -2.98 -16.22 -0.98
C PHE A 108 -3.29 -16.89 -2.32
N ASP A 109 -2.32 -17.66 -2.81
CA ASP A 109 -2.46 -18.53 -3.97
C ASP A 109 -1.95 -19.93 -3.58
N TYR A 110 -2.70 -20.98 -3.92
CA TYR A 110 -2.31 -22.37 -3.59
C TYR A 110 -1.01 -22.84 -4.26
N ASN A 111 -0.55 -22.19 -5.34
CA ASN A 111 0.73 -22.44 -5.98
C ASN A 111 1.86 -21.49 -5.52
N CYS A 112 1.57 -20.50 -4.67
CA CYS A 112 2.59 -19.59 -4.19
C CYS A 112 3.49 -20.24 -3.12
N GLY A 113 4.79 -20.34 -3.40
CA GLY A 113 5.76 -20.92 -2.46
C GLY A 113 5.87 -20.16 -1.13
N TYR A 114 5.66 -18.84 -1.11
CA TYR A 114 5.62 -18.06 0.14
C TYR A 114 4.32 -18.32 0.92
N CYS A 115 3.16 -18.47 0.27
CA CYS A 115 1.90 -18.85 0.92
C CYS A 115 2.01 -20.23 1.59
N LYS A 116 2.62 -21.21 0.91
CA LYS A 116 2.88 -22.54 1.49
C LYS A 116 3.73 -22.47 2.77
N ARG A 117 4.71 -21.56 2.81
CA ARG A 117 5.50 -21.29 4.03
C ARG A 117 4.71 -20.54 5.10
N ALA A 118 3.88 -19.58 4.70
CA ALA A 118 3.06 -18.78 5.61
C ALA A 118 2.01 -19.61 6.36
N LEU A 119 1.56 -20.73 5.78
CA LEU A 119 0.61 -21.67 6.41
C LEU A 119 0.99 -22.03 7.85
N ALA A 120 2.28 -22.30 8.11
CA ALA A 120 2.74 -22.67 9.45
C ALA A 120 2.58 -21.50 10.45
N SER A 121 2.82 -20.27 10.00
CA SER A 121 2.61 -19.07 10.82
C SER A 121 1.13 -18.87 11.14
N VAL A 122 0.25 -18.97 10.14
CA VAL A 122 -1.20 -18.78 10.30
C VAL A 122 -1.81 -19.88 11.18
N ALA A 123 -1.42 -21.13 10.95
CA ALA A 123 -1.86 -22.25 11.79
C ALA A 123 -1.46 -22.06 13.25
N LYS A 124 -0.20 -21.67 13.51
CA LYS A 124 0.28 -21.38 14.87
C LYS A 124 -0.46 -20.19 15.50
N LEU A 125 -0.80 -19.16 14.73
CA LEU A 125 -1.59 -18.04 15.24
C LEU A 125 -2.99 -18.50 15.67
N ILE A 126 -3.69 -19.25 14.83
CA ILE A 126 -5.02 -19.80 15.16
C ILE A 126 -4.95 -20.71 16.40
N GLU A 127 -3.91 -21.53 16.52
CA GLU A 127 -3.71 -22.42 17.67
C GLU A 127 -3.43 -21.65 18.98
N THR A 128 -2.58 -20.62 18.91
CA THR A 128 -2.10 -19.88 20.10
C THR A 128 -3.00 -18.71 20.48
N ASP A 129 -3.92 -18.30 19.62
CA ASP A 129 -4.83 -17.18 19.82
C ASP A 129 -6.29 -17.59 19.51
N PRO A 130 -7.05 -18.09 20.51
CA PRO A 130 -8.43 -18.53 20.31
C PRO A 130 -9.41 -17.38 20.04
N LYS A 131 -8.96 -16.11 20.12
CA LYS A 131 -9.75 -14.93 19.76
C LYS A 131 -9.40 -14.39 18.38
N LEU A 132 -8.52 -15.05 17.63
CA LEU A 132 -8.17 -14.64 16.28
C LEU A 132 -9.24 -15.12 15.29
N ARG A 133 -9.72 -14.17 14.49
CA ARG A 133 -10.48 -14.44 13.27
C ARG A 133 -9.55 -14.33 12.06
N VAL A 134 -9.63 -15.28 11.12
CA VAL A 134 -8.86 -15.20 9.87
C VAL A 134 -9.82 -15.24 8.68
N VAL A 135 -9.67 -14.28 7.76
CA VAL A 135 -10.40 -14.25 6.48
C VAL A 135 -9.44 -14.60 5.37
N LEU A 136 -9.77 -15.66 4.64
CA LEU A 136 -8.97 -16.19 3.55
C LEU A 136 -9.51 -15.64 2.22
N LYS A 137 -8.64 -15.03 1.41
CA LYS A 137 -8.93 -14.47 0.09
C LYS A 137 -8.10 -15.20 -0.97
N ASP A 138 -8.76 -16.01 -1.79
CA ASP A 138 -8.14 -16.74 -2.89
C ASP A 138 -7.73 -15.77 -4.03
N PHE A 139 -6.48 -15.34 -4.02
CA PHE A 139 -5.89 -14.44 -5.02
C PHE A 139 -5.06 -15.23 -6.04
N ALA A 140 -5.78 -15.95 -6.89
CA ALA A 140 -5.24 -16.90 -7.86
C ALA A 140 -4.58 -16.23 -9.09
N ILE A 141 -3.35 -15.76 -8.91
CA ILE A 141 -2.58 -15.00 -9.91
C ILE A 141 -1.51 -15.81 -10.64
N LEU A 142 -1.22 -17.04 -10.20
CA LEU A 142 -0.11 -17.84 -10.72
C LEU A 142 -0.49 -18.79 -11.88
N GLY A 143 -1.53 -18.43 -12.64
CA GLY A 143 -1.94 -19.14 -13.85
C GLY A 143 -3.24 -19.93 -13.71
N SER A 144 -3.59 -20.67 -14.76
CA SER A 144 -4.88 -21.38 -14.88
C SER A 144 -5.11 -22.37 -13.74
N ASP A 145 -4.08 -23.13 -13.36
CA ASP A 145 -4.23 -24.14 -12.32
C ASP A 145 -4.52 -23.52 -10.93
N SER A 146 -3.97 -22.33 -10.65
CA SER A 146 -4.35 -21.56 -9.46
C SER A 146 -5.80 -21.13 -9.51
N GLN A 147 -6.27 -20.64 -10.67
CA GLN A 147 -7.67 -20.21 -10.84
C GLN A 147 -8.63 -21.39 -10.67
N GLU A 148 -8.36 -22.53 -11.30
CA GLU A 148 -9.19 -23.72 -11.18
C GLU A 148 -9.18 -24.30 -9.76
N THR A 149 -8.03 -24.27 -9.07
CA THR A 149 -7.93 -24.68 -7.67
C THR A 149 -8.75 -23.75 -6.77
N ALA A 150 -8.68 -22.44 -6.98
CA ALA A 150 -9.45 -21.45 -6.24
C ALA A 150 -10.97 -21.56 -6.50
N GLN A 151 -11.38 -21.94 -7.72
CA GLN A 151 -12.79 -22.27 -8.01
C GLN A 151 -13.27 -23.47 -7.19
N VAL A 152 -12.46 -24.54 -7.11
CA VAL A 152 -12.79 -25.71 -6.28
C VAL A 152 -12.84 -25.34 -4.80
N ALA A 153 -11.90 -24.53 -4.33
CA ALA A 153 -11.90 -24.02 -2.97
C ALA A 153 -13.17 -23.20 -2.66
N THR A 154 -13.55 -22.32 -3.57
CA THR A 154 -14.78 -21.52 -3.42
C THR A 154 -16.02 -22.40 -3.36
N ALA A 155 -16.14 -23.40 -4.25
CA ALA A 155 -17.26 -24.35 -4.23
C ALA A 155 -17.26 -25.21 -2.95
N ALA A 156 -16.09 -25.64 -2.46
CA ALA A 156 -15.97 -26.39 -1.22
C ALA A 156 -16.40 -25.53 -0.01
N ARG A 157 -16.01 -24.25 0.05
CA ARG A 157 -16.42 -23.30 1.10
C ARG A 157 -17.94 -23.16 1.23
N MET A 158 -18.68 -23.24 0.13
CA MET A 158 -20.15 -23.09 0.12
C MET A 158 -20.89 -24.21 0.88
N GLN A 159 -20.20 -25.31 1.18
CA GLN A 159 -20.79 -26.49 1.81
C GLN A 159 -20.06 -26.97 3.07
N LEU A 160 -18.76 -26.72 3.19
CA LEU A 160 -17.97 -27.14 4.34
C LEU A 160 -18.15 -26.21 5.54
N SER A 161 -18.12 -26.76 6.75
CA SER A 161 -17.99 -25.96 7.96
C SER A 161 -16.63 -25.23 8.00
N PRO A 162 -16.49 -24.13 8.76
CA PRO A 162 -15.21 -23.44 8.92
C PRO A 162 -14.03 -24.35 9.27
N GLN A 163 -14.25 -25.35 10.14
CA GLN A 163 -13.22 -26.29 10.56
C GLN A 163 -12.82 -27.24 9.43
N LYS A 164 -13.79 -27.75 8.66
CA LYS A 164 -13.52 -28.61 7.50
C LYS A 164 -12.90 -27.86 6.34
N PHE A 165 -13.31 -26.61 6.13
CA PHE A 165 -12.66 -25.76 5.15
C PHE A 165 -11.21 -25.43 5.53
N TRP A 166 -10.93 -25.22 6.83
CA TRP A 166 -9.55 -25.05 7.30
C TRP A 166 -8.69 -26.30 7.03
N GLU A 167 -9.22 -27.49 7.33
CA GLU A 167 -8.54 -28.76 6.99
C GLU A 167 -8.26 -28.88 5.48
N PHE A 168 -9.24 -28.56 4.65
CA PHE A 168 -9.11 -28.51 3.18
C PHE A 168 -8.00 -27.56 2.74
N HIS A 169 -8.03 -26.33 3.22
CA HIS A 169 -7.05 -25.29 2.87
C HIS A 169 -5.62 -25.70 3.27
N GLN A 170 -5.45 -26.25 4.48
CA GLN A 170 -4.15 -26.76 4.95
C GLN A 170 -3.63 -27.89 4.05
N LYS A 171 -4.49 -28.83 3.64
CA LYS A 171 -4.11 -29.92 2.74
C LYS A 171 -3.66 -29.39 1.37
N LEU A 172 -4.38 -28.45 0.77
CA LEU A 172 -4.00 -27.87 -0.53
C LEU A 172 -2.64 -27.15 -0.46
N LEU A 173 -2.43 -26.28 0.53
CA LEU A 173 -1.15 -25.58 0.69
C LEU A 173 0.00 -26.50 1.10
N SER A 174 -0.28 -27.67 1.66
CA SER A 174 0.72 -28.69 2.01
C SER A 174 1.13 -29.59 0.83
N VAL A 175 0.45 -29.51 -0.31
CA VAL A 175 0.84 -30.26 -1.52
C VAL A 175 2.25 -29.83 -1.94
N LYS A 176 3.15 -30.80 -2.05
CA LYS A 176 4.51 -30.56 -2.57
C LYS A 176 4.45 -30.31 -4.07
N GLY A 177 5.15 -29.27 -4.53
CA GLY A 177 5.17 -28.89 -5.94
C GLY A 177 3.90 -28.15 -6.35
N HIS A 178 3.48 -28.37 -7.59
CA HIS A 178 2.36 -27.68 -8.22
C HIS A 178 1.02 -28.37 -7.94
N ILE A 179 -0.04 -27.60 -7.73
CA ILE A 179 -1.40 -28.09 -7.53
C ILE A 179 -2.32 -27.62 -8.66
N ALA A 180 -3.18 -28.52 -9.10
CA ALA A 180 -4.21 -28.27 -10.11
C ALA A 180 -5.58 -28.78 -9.62
N LYS A 181 -6.60 -28.55 -10.45
CA LYS A 181 -8.00 -28.85 -10.16
C LYS A 181 -8.25 -30.28 -9.67
N ALA A 182 -7.61 -31.27 -10.29
CA ALA A 182 -7.83 -32.69 -9.96
C ALA A 182 -7.42 -33.00 -8.51
N GLN A 183 -6.28 -32.49 -8.07
CA GLN A 183 -5.82 -32.62 -6.69
C GLN A 183 -6.75 -31.87 -5.73
N ALA A 184 -7.22 -30.68 -6.10
CA ALA A 184 -8.16 -29.91 -5.29
C ALA A 184 -9.48 -30.66 -5.07
N LEU A 185 -10.03 -31.28 -6.12
CA LEU A 185 -11.23 -32.11 -6.05
C LEU A 185 -11.02 -33.36 -5.19
N ALA A 186 -9.85 -33.99 -5.29
CA ALA A 186 -9.50 -35.15 -4.46
C ALA A 186 -9.46 -34.78 -2.97
N VAL A 187 -8.86 -33.64 -2.62
CA VAL A 187 -8.83 -33.13 -1.24
C VAL A 187 -10.22 -32.73 -0.77
N ALA A 188 -11.03 -32.09 -1.61
CA ALA A 188 -12.43 -31.77 -1.27
C ALA A 188 -13.22 -33.02 -0.89
N LYS A 189 -13.09 -34.09 -1.69
CA LYS A 189 -13.69 -35.40 -1.40
C LYS A 189 -13.18 -35.99 -0.09
N GLU A 190 -11.87 -35.92 0.14
CA GLU A 190 -11.22 -36.46 1.35
C GLU A 190 -11.75 -35.81 2.63
N VAL A 191 -11.96 -34.48 2.62
CA VAL A 191 -12.50 -33.76 3.79
C VAL A 191 -14.02 -33.89 3.95
N GLY A 192 -14.69 -34.58 3.03
CA GLY A 192 -16.11 -34.91 3.10
C GLY A 192 -17.06 -33.98 2.34
N ALA A 193 -16.58 -33.25 1.32
CA ALA A 193 -17.47 -32.51 0.44
C ALA A 193 -18.37 -33.45 -0.38
N ASP A 194 -19.63 -33.05 -0.59
CA ASP A 194 -20.52 -33.69 -1.55
C ASP A 194 -20.07 -33.30 -2.96
N MET A 195 -19.55 -34.29 -3.69
CA MET A 195 -18.98 -34.05 -5.02
C MET A 195 -20.02 -33.71 -6.08
N GLY A 196 -21.26 -34.24 -5.96
CA GLY A 196 -22.34 -33.90 -6.88
C GLY A 196 -22.75 -32.43 -6.71
N ARG A 197 -22.93 -32.01 -5.46
CA ARG A 197 -23.18 -30.61 -5.12
C ARG A 197 -22.00 -29.71 -5.50
N LEU A 198 -20.76 -30.16 -5.29
CA LEU A 198 -19.56 -29.39 -5.63
C LEU A 198 -19.50 -29.07 -7.13
N GLU A 199 -19.82 -30.03 -8.00
CA GLU A 199 -19.89 -29.83 -9.45
C GLU A 199 -20.96 -28.82 -9.86
N GLU A 200 -22.06 -28.73 -9.13
CA GLU A 200 -23.09 -27.69 -9.31
C GLU A 200 -22.60 -26.33 -8.80
N ASP A 201 -22.01 -26.28 -7.61
CA ASP A 201 -21.48 -25.07 -6.99
C ASP A 201 -20.37 -24.43 -7.85
N LEU A 202 -19.53 -25.23 -8.51
CA LEU A 202 -18.52 -24.77 -9.47
C LEU A 202 -19.12 -23.97 -10.64
N LYS A 203 -20.37 -24.25 -11.03
CA LYS A 203 -21.05 -23.58 -12.15
C LYS A 203 -21.82 -22.34 -11.71
N LYS A 204 -21.96 -22.10 -10.40
CA LYS A 204 -22.73 -20.97 -9.88
C LYS A 204 -22.02 -19.65 -10.15
N PRO A 205 -22.77 -18.58 -10.52
CA PRO A 205 -22.20 -17.24 -10.64
C PRO A 205 -21.49 -16.75 -9.38
N GLU A 206 -21.92 -17.23 -8.20
CA GLU A 206 -21.30 -16.92 -6.92
C GLU A 206 -19.82 -17.33 -6.87
N THR A 207 -19.45 -18.46 -7.48
CA THR A 207 -18.05 -18.93 -7.52
C THR A 207 -17.17 -17.95 -8.27
N THR A 208 -17.63 -17.48 -9.43
CA THR A 208 -16.92 -16.46 -10.21
C THR A 208 -16.89 -15.11 -9.48
N ALA A 209 -18.01 -14.70 -8.88
CA ALA A 209 -18.10 -13.44 -8.15
C ALA A 209 -17.14 -13.38 -6.96
N ALA A 210 -16.96 -14.49 -6.23
CA ALA A 210 -16.04 -14.58 -5.11
C ALA A 210 -14.59 -14.29 -5.53
N LEU A 211 -14.13 -14.87 -6.64
CA LEU A 211 -12.77 -14.68 -7.16
C LEU A 211 -12.56 -13.30 -7.78
N GLN A 212 -13.58 -12.77 -8.46
CA GLN A 212 -13.56 -11.41 -8.99
C GLN A 212 -13.50 -10.37 -7.87
N GLU A 213 -14.22 -10.59 -6.77
CA GLU A 213 -14.15 -9.72 -5.60
C GLU A 213 -12.72 -9.64 -5.03
N VAL A 214 -12.05 -10.79 -4.87
CA VAL A 214 -10.66 -10.81 -4.40
C VAL A 214 -9.73 -10.08 -5.36
N SER A 215 -9.90 -10.28 -6.66
CA SER A 215 -9.08 -9.63 -7.69
C SER A 215 -9.24 -8.11 -7.68
N MET A 216 -10.47 -7.60 -7.58
CA MET A 216 -10.74 -6.16 -7.46
C MET A 216 -10.21 -5.56 -6.15
N LEU A 217 -10.29 -6.31 -5.05
CA LEU A 217 -9.71 -5.88 -3.77
C LEU A 217 -8.19 -5.78 -3.85
N ALA A 218 -7.54 -6.77 -4.45
CA ALA A 218 -6.10 -6.78 -4.64
C ALA A 218 -5.64 -5.60 -5.52
N GLU A 219 -6.36 -5.30 -6.61
CA GLU A 219 -6.09 -4.13 -7.44
C GLU A 219 -6.24 -2.82 -6.65
N ALA A 220 -7.34 -2.66 -5.91
CA ALA A 220 -7.58 -1.46 -5.10
C ALA A 220 -6.53 -1.26 -3.99
N LEU A 221 -5.99 -2.36 -3.45
CA LEU A 221 -4.93 -2.34 -2.42
C LEU A 221 -3.51 -2.31 -3.00
N HIS A 222 -3.37 -2.32 -4.33
CA HIS A 222 -2.09 -2.43 -5.03
C HIS A 222 -1.29 -3.66 -4.58
N PHE A 223 -1.96 -4.81 -4.43
CA PHE A 223 -1.31 -6.10 -4.23
C PHE A 223 -0.90 -6.69 -5.58
N ASP A 224 0.41 -6.79 -5.79
CA ASP A 224 1.06 -7.33 -6.98
C ASP A 224 1.64 -8.74 -6.77
N GLY A 225 1.46 -9.32 -5.58
CA GLY A 225 1.96 -10.63 -5.22
C GLY A 225 1.27 -11.25 -4.01
N THR A 226 1.59 -12.52 -3.76
CA THR A 226 1.09 -13.30 -2.63
C THR A 226 2.26 -13.89 -1.80
N PRO A 227 2.10 -14.06 -0.47
CA PRO A 227 0.95 -13.64 0.31
C PRO A 227 0.92 -12.11 0.48
N ALA A 228 -0.28 -11.58 0.69
CA ALA A 228 -0.49 -10.21 1.14
C ALA A 228 -1.52 -10.20 2.28
N TRP A 229 -1.48 -9.17 3.11
CA TRP A 229 -2.17 -9.15 4.39
C TRP A 229 -2.93 -7.85 4.60
N VAL A 230 -4.06 -7.92 5.29
CA VAL A 230 -4.67 -6.73 5.90
C VAL A 230 -4.82 -6.97 7.40
N VAL A 231 -4.25 -6.05 8.19
CA VAL A 231 -4.32 -6.04 9.66
C VAL A 231 -4.75 -4.65 10.12
N GLY A 232 -5.99 -4.54 10.59
CA GLY A 232 -6.60 -3.24 10.87
C GLY A 232 -6.71 -2.40 9.59
N GLN A 233 -6.02 -1.26 9.54
CA GLN A 233 -5.98 -0.39 8.36
C GLN A 233 -4.72 -0.60 7.49
N GLU A 234 -3.78 -1.43 7.93
CA GLU A 234 -2.52 -1.64 7.21
C GLU A 234 -2.69 -2.76 6.18
N ALA A 235 -2.26 -2.48 4.95
CA ALA A 235 -2.15 -3.44 3.87
C ALA A 235 -0.66 -3.74 3.62
N ILE A 236 -0.28 -5.02 3.68
CA ILE A 236 1.12 -5.45 3.71
C ILE A 236 1.34 -6.48 2.61
N VAL A 237 2.40 -6.31 1.81
CA VAL A 237 2.75 -7.25 0.74
C VAL A 237 3.95 -8.08 1.17
N GLY A 238 3.90 -9.39 0.90
CA GLY A 238 5.00 -10.31 1.12
C GLY A 238 4.81 -11.26 2.31
N GLY A 239 5.69 -12.26 2.38
CA GLY A 239 5.66 -13.26 3.46
C GLY A 239 6.08 -12.66 4.80
N LEU A 240 5.17 -12.65 5.77
CA LEU A 240 5.46 -12.24 7.15
C LEU A 240 5.69 -13.47 8.04
N PRO A 241 6.73 -13.46 8.91
CA PRO A 241 6.92 -14.50 9.89
C PRO A 241 5.87 -14.42 11.01
N TYR A 242 5.66 -15.54 11.71
CA TYR A 242 4.74 -15.64 12.85
C TYR A 242 4.89 -14.48 13.86
N ALA A 243 6.11 -14.15 14.25
CA ALA A 243 6.37 -13.14 15.28
C ALA A 243 5.88 -11.75 14.88
N GLU A 244 6.02 -11.40 13.60
CA GLU A 244 5.60 -10.09 13.08
C GLU A 244 4.08 -10.02 12.94
N LEU A 245 3.45 -11.05 12.38
CA LEU A 245 1.98 -11.14 12.34
C LEU A 245 1.38 -11.06 13.75
N LYS A 246 1.97 -11.78 14.70
CA LYS A 246 1.52 -11.75 16.10
C LYS A 246 1.65 -10.34 16.69
N ALA A 247 2.80 -9.68 16.51
CA ALA A 247 3.02 -8.33 17.02
C ALA A 247 1.99 -7.33 16.46
N LYS A 248 1.71 -7.40 15.15
CA LYS A 248 0.70 -6.54 14.52
C LYS A 248 -0.70 -6.79 15.09
N LEU A 249 -1.09 -8.04 15.32
CA LEU A 249 -2.38 -8.39 15.94
C LEU A 249 -2.48 -7.91 17.40
N ASP A 250 -1.41 -8.07 18.17
CA ASP A 250 -1.33 -7.57 19.55
C ASP A 250 -1.42 -6.04 19.60
N ASN A 251 -0.77 -5.34 18.67
CA ASN A 251 -0.84 -3.89 18.54
C ASN A 251 -2.27 -3.41 18.23
N ILE A 252 -3.01 -4.12 17.36
CA ILE A 252 -4.41 -3.79 17.10
C ILE A 252 -5.23 -3.85 18.38
N ARG A 253 -5.03 -4.88 19.22
CA ARG A 253 -5.73 -4.98 20.51
C ARG A 253 -5.30 -3.90 21.50
N LYS A 254 -4.02 -3.53 21.49
CA LYS A 254 -3.44 -2.59 22.47
C LYS A 254 -3.75 -1.12 22.15
N CYS A 255 -3.59 -0.71 20.90
CA CYS A 255 -3.65 0.70 20.49
C CYS A 255 -4.54 0.95 19.25
N GLY A 256 -5.21 -0.07 18.70
CA GLY A 256 -6.10 0.06 17.54
C GLY A 256 -5.37 0.22 16.20
N LYS A 257 -4.04 0.07 16.17
CA LYS A 257 -3.19 0.17 14.98
C LYS A 257 -2.27 -1.04 14.93
N SER A 258 -1.85 -1.46 13.73
CA SER A 258 -0.92 -2.57 13.55
C SER A 258 0.52 -2.21 13.97
N GLU A 259 0.83 -0.93 14.07
CA GLU A 259 2.05 -0.38 14.63
C GLU A 259 1.70 0.62 15.73
N CYS A 260 2.20 0.33 16.93
CA CYS A 260 2.30 1.27 18.05
C CYS A 260 3.80 1.62 18.18
#